data_AF-A0A8J2LB79-F1
#
_entry.id   AF-A0A8J2LB79-F1
#
_cell.length_a   1.000
_cell.length_b   1.000
_cell.length_c   1.000
_cell.angle_alpha   90.00
_cell.angle_beta   90.00
_cell.angle_gamma   90.00
#
_symmetry.space_group_name_H-M   'P 1'
#
loop_
_entity.id
_entity.type
_entity.pdbx_description
1 polymer ?
#
loop_
_entity_poly.entity_id
_entity_poly.type
_entity_poly.pdbx_seq_one_letter_code
_entity_poly.pdbx_strand_id
1 'polypeptide(L)'
;IDIYDKVQGVQNGRANVIPNYVLTKKDILEWEQKNGQIPPKALVLLRTGWSKRWPNKYDYLGIPEEYQNKTNAGGADGASQGSLIDNEILKHLNFP
;
A
#
# COMPACT_ATOMS: atom_id res chain seq x y z
N ILE A 1 3.57 3.12 15.01
CA ILE A 1 3.37 1.66 15.11
C ILE A 1 4.10 0.99 13.96
N ASP A 2 4.97 0.05 14.27
CA ASP A 2 5.76 -0.67 13.27
C ASP A 2 5.17 -2.06 13.03
N ILE A 3 4.75 -2.31 11.79
CA ILE A 3 4.25 -3.62 11.34
C ILE A 3 5.11 -4.19 10.22
N TYR A 4 6.28 -3.61 9.93
CA TYR A 4 7.11 -3.97 8.79
C TYR A 4 7.41 -5.47 8.73
N ASP A 5 7.88 -6.05 9.83
CA ASP A 5 8.25 -7.48 9.87
C ASP A 5 7.03 -8.42 9.77
N LYS A 6 5.83 -7.93 10.13
CA LYS A 6 4.58 -8.67 9.97
C LYS A 6 4.10 -8.68 8.51
N VAL A 7 4.39 -7.60 7.78
CA VAL A 7 3.98 -7.44 6.37
C VAL A 7 5.03 -7.99 5.41
N GLN A 8 6.31 -7.98 5.78
CA GLN A 8 7.47 -8.28 4.91
C GLN A 8 8.34 -9.42 5.49
N GLY A 9 7.71 -10.41 6.12
CA GLY A 9 8.41 -11.49 6.82
C GLY A 9 9.05 -12.52 5.88
N VAL A 10 9.97 -13.33 6.42
CA VAL A 10 10.50 -14.51 5.71
C VAL A 10 9.84 -15.76 6.29
N GLN A 11 9.20 -16.57 5.44
CA GLN A 11 8.70 -17.91 5.80
C GLN A 11 9.47 -18.96 5.00
N ASN A 12 10.05 -19.95 5.69
CA ASN A 12 10.81 -21.05 5.09
C ASN A 12 11.92 -20.58 4.11
N GLY A 13 12.62 -19.50 4.45
CA GLY A 13 13.70 -18.94 3.62
C GLY A 13 13.23 -18.14 2.39
N ARG A 14 11.91 -17.93 2.22
CA ARG A 14 11.35 -17.08 1.17
C ARG A 14 10.76 -15.80 1.75
N ALA A 15 11.02 -14.67 1.10
CA ALA A 15 10.33 -13.43 1.41
C ALA A 15 8.82 -13.62 1.13
N ASN A 16 8.00 -13.39 2.15
CA ASN A 16 6.55 -13.42 2.08
C ASN A 16 6.05 -11.99 2.34
N VAL A 17 5.41 -11.41 1.33
CA VAL A 17 4.74 -10.12 1.47
C VAL A 17 3.25 -10.39 1.61
N ILE A 18 2.65 -9.98 2.72
CA ILE A 18 1.20 -10.09 2.93
C ILE A 18 0.56 -8.85 2.30
N PRO A 19 -0.05 -8.95 1.10
CA PRO A 19 -0.78 -7.82 0.54
C PRO A 19 -2.01 -7.52 1.39
N ASN A 20 -2.41 -6.26 1.45
CA ASN A 20 -3.64 -5.82 2.12
C ASN A 20 -3.69 -6.15 3.62
N TYR A 21 -2.55 -6.13 4.30
CA TYR A 21 -2.51 -6.30 5.75
C TYR A 21 -3.31 -5.20 6.45
N VAL A 22 -4.30 -5.60 7.24
CA VAL A 22 -5.13 -4.68 8.05
C VAL A 22 -4.56 -4.60 9.45
N LEU A 23 -4.27 -3.37 9.92
CA LEU A 23 -3.84 -3.13 11.29
C LEU A 23 -4.93 -3.59 12.26
N THR A 24 -4.57 -4.49 13.17
CA THR A 24 -5.50 -5.01 14.17
C THR A 24 -5.32 -4.33 15.52
N LYS A 25 -6.36 -4.39 16.37
CA LYS A 25 -6.25 -3.96 17.78
C LYS A 25 -5.11 -4.67 18.51
N LYS A 26 -4.87 -5.94 18.19
CA LYS A 26 -3.79 -6.74 18.78
C LYS A 26 -2.42 -6.12 18.48
N ASP A 27 -2.20 -5.65 17.25
CA ASP A 27 -0.93 -5.02 16.87
C ASP A 27 -0.66 -3.74 17.66
N ILE A 28 -1.71 -2.95 17.92
CA ILE A 28 -1.64 -1.74 18.74
C ILE A 28 -1.26 -2.10 20.18
N LEU A 29 -1.97 -3.06 20.79
CA LEU A 29 -1.72 -3.49 22.16
C LEU A 29 -0.31 -4.08 22.34
N GLU A 30 0.16 -4.89 21.39
CA GLU A 30 1.53 -5.42 21.40
C GLU A 30 2.58 -4.31 21.27
N TRP A 31 2.31 -3.28 20.47
CA TRP A 31 3.19 -2.12 20.36
C TRP A 31 3.22 -1.32 21.67
N GLU A 32 2.06 -1.08 22.29
CA GLU A 32 1.95 -0.35 23.57
C GLU A 32 2.63 -1.12 24.72
N GLN A 33 2.51 -2.43 24.75
CA GLN A 33 3.19 -3.26 25.75
C GLN A 33 4.72 -3.09 25.70
N LYS A 34 5.27 -2.85 24.50
CA LYS A 34 6.72 -2.72 24.29
C LYS A 34 7.22 -1.28 24.42
N ASN A 35 6.40 -0.28 24.06
CA ASN A 35 6.82 1.11 23.93
C ASN A 35 6.14 2.07 24.93
N GLY A 36 5.20 1.56 25.74
CA GLY A 36 4.33 2.36 26.59
C GLY A 36 3.00 2.69 25.91
N GLN A 37 2.00 3.07 26.71
CA GLN A 37 0.69 3.47 26.21
C GLN A 37 0.78 4.68 25.29
N ILE A 38 -0.02 4.70 24.23
CA ILE A 38 -0.15 5.85 23.34
C ILE A 38 -0.87 6.97 24.11
N PRO A 39 -0.26 8.16 24.25
CA PRO A 39 -0.92 9.26 24.94
C PRO A 39 -2.19 9.72 24.20
N PRO A 40 -3.19 10.24 24.92
CA PRO A 40 -4.34 10.90 24.30
C PRO A 40 -3.88 12.01 23.36
N LYS A 41 -4.54 12.13 22.19
CA LYS A 41 -4.25 13.13 21.14
C LYS A 41 -2.88 12.99 20.46
N ALA A 42 -2.21 11.85 20.61
CA ALA A 42 -1.00 11.58 19.85
C ALA A 42 -1.31 11.36 18.36
N LEU A 43 -0.42 11.84 17.50
CA LEU A 43 -0.37 11.45 16.09
C LEU A 43 0.27 10.07 15.98
N VAL A 44 -0.46 9.12 15.39
CA VAL A 44 0.03 7.75 15.19
C VAL A 44 0.40 7.55 13.73
N LEU A 45 1.67 7.29 13.46
CA LEU A 45 2.17 6.91 12.13
C LEU A 45 2.31 5.39 12.04
N LEU A 46 1.89 4.81 10.91
CA LEU A 46 2.01 3.38 10.63
C LEU A 46 3.19 3.12 9.68
N ARG A 47 4.15 2.30 10.09
CA ARG A 47 5.28 1.88 9.25
C ARG A 47 4.98 0.52 8.62
N THR A 48 4.62 0.54 7.34
CA THR A 48 4.34 -0.65 6.51
C THR A 48 5.50 -1.04 5.59
N GLY A 49 6.44 -0.12 5.35
CA GLY A 49 7.50 -0.27 4.35
C GLY A 49 7.09 0.09 2.92
N TRP A 50 5.85 0.56 2.70
CA TRP A 50 5.31 0.88 1.37
C TRP A 50 6.11 1.98 0.64
N SER A 51 6.74 2.89 1.39
CA SER A 51 7.56 3.97 0.84
C SER A 51 8.72 3.48 -0.04
N LYS A 52 9.19 2.24 0.12
CA LYS A 52 10.21 1.65 -0.76
C LYS A 52 9.77 1.56 -2.23
N ARG A 53 8.46 1.60 -2.50
CA ARG A 53 7.88 1.55 -3.86
C ARG A 53 7.90 2.91 -4.56
N TRP A 54 8.20 3.99 -3.84
CA TRP A 54 8.18 5.37 -4.35
C TRP A 54 8.90 5.59 -5.70
N PRO A 55 10.06 4.96 -5.99
CA PRO A 55 10.74 5.17 -7.28
C PRO A 55 9.94 4.72 -8.51
N ASN A 56 8.93 3.85 -8.34
CA ASN A 56 8.07 3.37 -9.41
C ASN A 56 6.61 3.70 -9.12
N LYS A 57 6.02 4.57 -9.96
CA LYS A 57 4.63 4.99 -9.82
C LYS A 57 3.63 3.82 -9.84
N TYR A 58 3.88 2.80 -10.65
CA TYR A 58 2.96 1.66 -10.78
C TYR A 58 3.02 0.78 -9.53
N ASP A 59 4.23 0.53 -9.01
CA ASP A 59 4.41 -0.24 -7.78
C ASP A 59 3.80 0.49 -6.58
N TYR A 60 4.04 1.80 -6.47
CA TYR A 60 3.51 2.60 -5.37
C TYR A 60 1.99 2.67 -5.36
N LEU A 61 1.37 2.76 -6.53
CA LEU A 61 -0.08 2.80 -6.69
C LEU A 61 -0.72 1.40 -6.70
N GLY A 62 0.07 0.32 -6.70
CA GLY A 62 -0.44 -1.04 -6.77
C GLY A 62 -1.10 -1.39 -8.12
N ILE A 63 -0.65 -0.75 -9.22
CA ILE A 63 -1.21 -0.97 -10.56
C ILE A 63 -0.64 -2.26 -11.15
N PRO A 64 -1.49 -3.28 -11.45
CA PRO A 64 -1.02 -4.52 -12.06
C PRO A 64 -0.43 -4.28 -13.45
N GLU A 65 0.56 -5.11 -13.83
CA GLU A 65 1.30 -4.99 -15.09
C GLU A 65 0.40 -4.95 -16.33
N GLU A 66 -0.69 -5.72 -16.32
CA GLU A 66 -1.70 -5.76 -17.39
C GLU A 66 -2.33 -4.38 -17.71
N TYR A 67 -2.30 -3.45 -16.76
CA TYR A 67 -2.79 -2.07 -16.92
C TYR A 67 -1.67 -1.08 -17.24
N GLN A 68 -0.41 -1.40 -17.00
CA GLN A 68 0.71 -0.48 -17.23
C GLN A 68 0.86 -0.17 -18.72
N ASN A 69 0.74 -1.18 -19.59
CA ASN A 69 0.81 -1.01 -21.05
C ASN A 69 -0.38 -0.23 -21.63
N LYS A 70 -1.53 -0.23 -20.95
CA LYS A 70 -2.71 0.59 -21.33
C LYS A 70 -2.54 2.07 -20.97
N THR A 71 -1.72 2.38 -19.96
CA THR A 71 -1.40 3.77 -19.57
C THR A 71 -0.33 4.42 -20.45
N ASN A 72 0.46 3.63 -21.18
CA ASN A 72 1.55 4.14 -22.04
C ASN A 72 1.11 4.43 -23.48
N ALA A 73 -0.15 4.14 -23.85
CA ALA A 73 -0.69 4.29 -25.21
C ALA A 73 -1.51 5.58 -25.43
N GLY A 74 -1.21 6.68 -24.72
CA GLY A 74 -2.01 7.91 -24.79
C GLY A 74 -1.24 9.21 -24.57
N GLY A 75 0.06 9.21 -24.88
CA GLY A 75 0.92 10.39 -24.83
C GLY A 75 1.18 10.99 -26.20
N ALA A 76 0.17 11.08 -27.06
CA ALA A 76 0.14 11.96 -28.23
C ALA A 76 -1.34 12.05 -28.67
N ASP A 77 -1.89 13.25 -28.62
CA ASP A 77 -3.14 13.66 -29.29
C ASP A 77 -4.45 13.00 -28.81
N GLY A 78 -5.26 13.78 -28.09
CA GLY A 78 -6.70 13.55 -28.00
C GLY A 78 -7.23 13.51 -26.57
N ALA A 79 -7.62 14.67 -26.08
CA ALA A 79 -8.62 14.79 -25.03
C ALA A 79 -9.94 14.15 -25.50
N SER A 80 -10.10 12.82 -25.37
CA SER A 80 -11.36 12.11 -25.63
C SER A 80 -11.46 10.68 -25.06
N GLN A 81 -10.53 10.20 -24.22
CA GLN A 81 -10.67 8.87 -23.57
C GLN A 81 -10.48 8.85 -22.04
N GLY A 82 -10.73 9.98 -21.37
CA GLY A 82 -10.72 10.06 -19.89
C GLY A 82 -11.97 9.51 -19.20
N SER A 83 -12.53 8.36 -19.64
CA SER A 83 -13.81 7.87 -19.10
C SER A 83 -13.82 6.42 -18.60
N LEU A 84 -12.81 5.60 -18.90
CA LEU A 84 -12.80 4.19 -18.50
C LEU A 84 -11.79 3.87 -17.39
N ILE A 85 -10.67 4.58 -17.35
CA ILE A 85 -9.65 4.42 -16.31
C ILE A 85 -10.03 5.10 -14.98
N ASP A 86 -10.89 6.12 -15.02
CA ASP A 86 -11.21 6.96 -13.86
C ASP A 86 -12.31 6.38 -12.95
N ASN A 87 -13.02 5.33 -13.35
CA ASN A 87 -14.18 4.85 -12.58
C ASN A 87 -14.24 3.34 -12.29
N GLU A 88 -13.47 2.48 -12.95
CA GLU A 88 -13.49 1.04 -12.63
C GLU A 88 -12.22 0.58 -11.92
N ILE A 89 -11.06 1.11 -12.30
CA ILE A 89 -9.78 0.81 -11.63
C ILE A 89 -9.74 1.48 -10.26
N LEU A 90 -10.13 2.77 -10.16
CA LEU A 90 -10.16 3.50 -8.89
C LEU A 90 -11.17 2.92 -7.87
N LYS A 91 -12.19 2.17 -8.31
CA LYS A 91 -13.13 1.47 -7.40
C LYS A 91 -12.54 0.19 -6.79
N HIS A 92 -11.54 -0.42 -7.45
CA HIS A 92 -10.86 -1.63 -6.98
C HIS A 92 -9.50 -1.33 -6.34
N LEU A 93 -8.98 -0.11 -6.51
CA LEU A 93 -7.86 0.41 -5.75
C LEU A 93 -8.35 0.71 -4.33
N ASN A 94 -8.48 -0.36 -3.56
CA ASN A 94 -8.64 -0.29 -2.11
C ASN A 94 -7.29 0.20 -1.56
N PHE A 95 -7.10 1.52 -1.58
CA PHE A 95 -6.11 2.14 -0.70
C PHE A 95 -6.57 1.86 0.74
N PRO A 96 -5.64 1.48 1.63
CA PRO A 96 -5.97 1.20 3.03
C PRO A 96 -6.62 2.41 3.73
#